data_AF-A0A290ZTJ6-F1
#
_entry.id   AF-A0A290ZTJ6-F1
#
_cell.length_a   1.000
_cell.length_b   1.000
_cell.length_c   1.000
_cell.angle_alpha   90.00
_cell.angle_beta   90.00
_cell.angle_gamma   90.00
#
_symmetry.space_group_name_H-M   'P 1'
#
loop_
_entity.id
_entity.type
_entity.pdbx_description
1 polymer ?
#
loop_
_entity_poly.entity_id
_entity_poly.type
_entity_poly.pdbx_seq_one_letter_code
_entity_poly.pdbx_strand_id
1 'polypeptide(L)'
;MATSSSAPKRATVVPLRKTKADQVSDKKWGKAVMKLGFCIIPSMLLRAQQRLGLNPTQLAVLLQLADYWWSQDRKPYPSKQALSDRLGLGPRQIQRYIAELEAAGLVKRIERRAVHRGKLSNEYDLSGLVDHLKKLAPEIEEANELKRQATRRGGLPKRQDGEGK
;
A
#
# COMPACT_ATOMS: atom_id res chain seq x y z
N MET A 1 -37.25 -34.82 -54.17
CA MET A 1 -36.53 -33.65 -53.59
C MET A 1 -36.88 -33.58 -52.11
N ALA A 2 -35.95 -33.92 -51.22
CA ALA A 2 -36.13 -33.83 -49.77
C ALA A 2 -35.12 -32.83 -49.23
N THR A 3 -35.59 -31.67 -48.76
CA THR A 3 -34.76 -30.63 -48.16
C THR A 3 -34.53 -30.96 -46.69
N SER A 4 -33.30 -31.36 -46.33
CA SER A 4 -32.90 -31.52 -44.93
C SER A 4 -32.56 -30.14 -44.36
N SER A 5 -33.35 -29.71 -43.36
CA SER A 5 -33.13 -28.48 -42.61
C SER A 5 -32.25 -28.80 -41.41
N SER A 6 -30.94 -28.53 -41.54
CA SER A 6 -29.97 -28.64 -40.44
C SER A 6 -30.17 -27.49 -39.45
N ALA A 7 -30.60 -27.81 -38.23
CA ALA A 7 -30.71 -26.86 -37.12
C ALA A 7 -29.31 -26.51 -36.56
N PRO A 8 -29.01 -25.23 -36.25
CA PRO A 8 -27.71 -24.85 -35.72
C PRO A 8 -27.60 -25.26 -34.24
N LYS A 9 -26.54 -26.03 -33.92
CA LYS A 9 -26.18 -26.44 -32.57
C LYS A 9 -25.91 -25.19 -31.70
N ARG A 10 -26.64 -25.04 -30.60
CA ARG A 10 -26.38 -24.00 -29.57
C ARG A 10 -25.00 -24.25 -28.94
N ALA A 11 -24.09 -23.31 -29.13
CA ALA A 11 -22.81 -23.33 -28.45
C ALA A 11 -23.02 -23.03 -26.95
N THR A 12 -22.57 -23.93 -26.08
CA THR A 12 -22.54 -23.73 -24.64
C THR A 12 -21.50 -22.67 -24.32
N VAL A 13 -21.95 -21.46 -23.99
CA VAL A 13 -21.09 -20.37 -23.53
C VAL A 13 -20.66 -20.65 -22.10
N VAL A 14 -19.45 -21.17 -21.92
CA VAL A 14 -18.84 -21.30 -20.60
C VAL A 14 -18.29 -19.93 -20.20
N PRO A 15 -18.78 -19.28 -19.13
CA PRO A 15 -18.23 -18.00 -18.70
C PRO A 15 -16.79 -18.19 -18.23
N LEU A 16 -15.85 -17.65 -18.99
CA LEU A 16 -14.39 -17.78 -18.82
C LEU A 16 -13.82 -17.10 -17.56
N ARG A 17 -14.66 -16.46 -16.74
CA ARG A 17 -14.18 -15.68 -15.61
C ARG A 17 -15.00 -15.98 -14.37
N LYS A 18 -14.39 -16.67 -13.40
CA LYS A 18 -14.87 -16.65 -12.02
C LYS A 18 -14.98 -15.18 -11.62
N THR A 19 -16.18 -14.72 -11.29
CA THR A 19 -16.39 -13.43 -10.63
C THR A 19 -15.48 -13.42 -9.42
N LYS A 20 -14.45 -12.56 -9.41
CA LYS A 20 -13.57 -12.45 -8.24
C LYS A 20 -14.49 -12.19 -7.05
N ALA A 21 -14.42 -13.03 -6.02
CA ALA A 21 -15.12 -12.78 -4.78
C ALA A 21 -14.80 -11.34 -4.35
N ASP A 22 -15.83 -10.56 -4.02
CA ASP A 22 -15.66 -9.16 -3.62
C ASP A 22 -14.56 -9.10 -2.56
N GLN A 23 -13.49 -8.36 -2.86
CA GLN A 23 -12.40 -8.24 -1.92
C GLN A 23 -12.94 -7.58 -0.65
N VAL A 24 -12.42 -7.93 0.52
CA VAL A 24 -12.83 -7.31 1.80
C VAL A 24 -12.69 -5.78 1.73
N SER A 25 -11.69 -5.29 0.97
CA SER A 25 -11.51 -3.88 0.61
C SER A 25 -12.69 -3.29 -0.17
N ASP A 26 -13.24 -4.00 -1.16
CA ASP A 26 -14.38 -3.55 -1.96
C ASP A 26 -15.65 -3.43 -1.10
N LYS A 27 -15.84 -4.35 -0.14
CA LYS A 27 -16.95 -4.25 0.82
C LYS A 27 -16.77 -3.09 1.80
N LYS A 28 -15.53 -2.78 2.18
CA LYS A 28 -15.21 -1.71 3.13
C LYS A 28 -15.32 -0.32 2.52
N TRP A 29 -14.79 -0.13 1.31
CA TRP A 29 -14.63 1.19 0.69
C TRP A 29 -15.50 1.40 -0.56
N GLY A 30 -16.14 0.34 -1.06
CA GLY A 30 -16.91 0.37 -2.29
C GLY A 30 -16.05 0.20 -3.55
N LYS A 31 -16.61 -0.50 -4.55
CA LYS A 31 -15.94 -0.76 -5.83
C LYS A 31 -15.57 0.53 -6.58
N ALA A 32 -16.41 1.57 -6.48
CA ALA A 32 -16.17 2.85 -7.14
C ALA A 32 -14.89 3.54 -6.65
N VAL A 33 -14.64 3.50 -5.34
CA VAL A 33 -13.44 4.08 -4.73
C VAL A 33 -12.22 3.23 -5.04
N MET A 34 -12.31 1.91 -4.84
CA MET A 34 -11.19 0.99 -5.10
C MET A 34 -10.75 0.99 -6.57
N LYS A 35 -11.67 1.28 -7.52
CA LYS A 35 -11.38 1.40 -8.94
C LYS A 35 -10.44 2.58 -9.26
N LEU A 36 -10.44 3.64 -8.46
CA LEU A 36 -9.58 4.82 -8.67
C LEU A 36 -8.11 4.57 -8.28
N GLY A 37 -7.83 3.43 -7.64
CA GLY A 37 -6.50 3.04 -7.20
C GLY A 37 -6.36 3.06 -5.69
N PHE A 38 -5.39 2.30 -5.20
CA PHE A 38 -5.04 2.24 -3.78
C PHE A 38 -3.56 1.92 -3.65
N CYS A 39 -2.95 2.42 -2.58
CA CYS A 39 -1.58 2.07 -2.21
C CYS A 39 -1.59 0.91 -1.20
N ILE A 40 -0.82 -0.14 -1.47
CA ILE A 40 -0.59 -1.22 -0.51
C ILE A 40 0.58 -0.84 0.36
N ILE A 41 0.33 -0.74 1.66
CA ILE A 41 1.34 -0.37 2.65
C ILE A 41 1.33 -1.41 3.77
N PRO A 42 2.50 -1.97 4.15
CA PRO A 42 2.59 -2.85 5.30
C PRO A 42 2.09 -2.16 6.56
N SER A 43 1.12 -2.75 7.27
CA SER A 43 0.60 -2.17 8.52
C SER A 43 1.68 -1.98 9.58
N MET A 44 2.78 -2.74 9.50
CA MET A 44 3.94 -2.57 10.36
C MET A 44 4.58 -1.19 10.22
N LEU A 45 4.55 -0.55 9.05
CA LEU A 45 5.07 0.80 8.85
C LEU A 45 4.36 1.80 9.78
N LEU A 46 3.02 1.73 9.81
CA LEU A 46 2.19 2.59 10.65
C LEU A 46 2.40 2.32 12.13
N ARG A 47 2.60 1.04 12.50
CA ARG A 47 2.83 0.64 13.90
C ARG A 47 4.24 0.96 14.39
N ALA A 48 5.23 0.94 13.50
CA ALA A 48 6.64 1.17 13.80
C ALA A 48 7.05 2.63 13.61
N GLN A 49 6.13 3.56 13.31
CA GLN A 49 6.44 4.96 13.02
C GLN A 49 7.41 5.59 14.02
N GLN A 50 7.13 5.46 15.32
CA GLN A 50 7.98 6.01 16.39
C GLN A 50 9.36 5.34 16.44
N ARG A 51 9.42 4.02 16.22
CA ARG A 51 10.69 3.27 16.18
C ARG A 51 11.55 3.64 14.99
N LEU A 52 10.92 4.05 13.89
CA LEU A 52 11.59 4.58 12.69
C LEU A 52 12.00 6.05 12.86
N GLY A 53 11.72 6.69 14.00
CA GLY A 53 12.01 8.11 14.23
C GLY A 53 11.19 9.07 13.37
N LEU A 54 10.06 8.59 12.81
CA LEU A 54 9.26 9.38 11.87
C LEU A 54 8.27 10.29 12.61
N ASN A 55 8.35 11.58 12.32
CA ASN A 55 7.27 12.50 12.69
C ASN A 55 6.03 12.29 11.78
N PRO A 56 4.83 12.76 12.19
CA PRO A 56 3.61 12.55 11.41
C PRO A 56 3.68 13.08 9.98
N THR A 57 4.36 14.20 9.77
CA THR A 57 4.48 14.85 8.46
C THR A 57 5.44 14.10 7.55
N GLN A 58 6.56 13.61 8.07
CA GLN A 58 7.49 12.73 7.35
C GLN A 58 6.81 11.43 6.94
N LEU A 59 5.99 10.84 7.83
CA LEU A 59 5.18 9.69 7.47
C LEU A 59 4.25 10.04 6.31
N ALA A 60 3.52 11.15 6.37
CA ALA A 60 2.61 11.56 5.29
C ALA A 60 3.34 11.75 3.95
N VAL A 61 4.52 12.36 3.95
CA VAL A 61 5.39 12.47 2.75
C VAL A 61 5.76 11.08 2.24
N LEU A 62 6.16 10.18 3.12
CA LEU A 62 6.57 8.83 2.77
C LEU A 62 5.41 7.99 2.21
N LEU A 63 4.19 8.13 2.75
CA LEU A 63 2.98 7.48 2.23
C LEU A 63 2.65 7.98 0.81
N GLN A 64 2.83 9.27 0.54
CA GLN A 64 2.65 9.81 -0.82
C GLN A 64 3.70 9.24 -1.78
N LEU A 65 4.97 9.17 -1.38
CA LEU A 65 6.01 8.54 -2.20
C LEU A 65 5.69 7.07 -2.48
N ALA A 66 5.18 6.33 -1.50
CA ALA A 66 4.75 4.94 -1.66
C ALA A 66 3.55 4.81 -2.61
N ASP A 67 2.58 5.74 -2.58
CA ASP A 67 1.46 5.78 -3.51
C ASP A 67 1.92 5.95 -4.97
N TYR A 68 2.92 6.81 -5.21
CA TYR A 68 3.55 6.95 -6.52
C TYR A 68 4.38 5.73 -6.93
N TRP A 69 4.77 4.87 -5.99
CA TRP A 69 5.56 3.66 -6.24
C TRP A 69 4.66 2.45 -6.53
N TRP A 70 3.91 2.53 -7.63
CA TRP A 70 2.93 1.51 -8.02
C TRP A 70 3.51 0.29 -8.75
N SER A 71 4.77 0.37 -9.21
CA SER A 71 5.50 -0.75 -9.81
C SER A 71 6.92 -0.83 -9.24
N GLN A 72 7.35 -2.03 -8.89
CA GLN A 72 8.69 -2.28 -8.35
C GLN A 72 9.78 -1.75 -9.30
N ASP A 73 9.58 -1.89 -10.61
CA ASP A 73 10.54 -1.51 -11.64
C ASP A 73 10.57 0.00 -11.91
N ARG A 74 9.57 0.74 -11.41
CA ARG A 74 9.41 2.17 -11.69
C ARG A 74 9.41 2.98 -10.41
N LYS A 75 10.57 3.55 -10.10
CA LYS A 75 10.75 4.43 -8.94
C LYS A 75 9.77 5.61 -9.01
N PRO A 76 9.19 6.04 -7.87
CA PRO A 76 8.34 7.22 -7.80
C PRO A 76 9.13 8.48 -8.17
N TYR A 77 8.54 9.35 -8.98
CA TYR A 77 9.15 10.62 -9.41
C TYR A 77 8.21 11.83 -9.25
N PRO A 78 7.41 11.95 -8.18
CA PRO A 78 6.56 13.11 -8.01
C PRO A 78 7.38 14.39 -7.93
N SER A 79 6.87 15.48 -8.50
CA SER A 79 7.47 16.79 -8.32
C SER A 79 7.28 17.27 -6.88
N LYS A 80 8.16 18.15 -6.40
CA LYS A 80 7.98 18.81 -5.09
C LYS A 80 6.66 19.57 -5.02
N GLN A 81 6.20 20.12 -6.14
CA GLN A 81 4.91 20.81 -6.23
C GLN A 81 3.73 19.84 -6.05
N ALA A 82 3.76 18.68 -6.71
CA ALA A 82 2.70 17.69 -6.56
C ALA A 82 2.57 17.19 -5.11
N LEU A 83 3.69 16.99 -4.41
CA LEU A 83 3.69 16.64 -2.99
C LEU A 83 3.17 17.80 -2.12
N SER A 84 3.58 19.03 -2.42
CA SER A 84 3.09 20.25 -1.76
C SER A 84 1.57 20.36 -1.85
N ASP A 85 1.02 20.21 -3.07
CA ASP A 85 -0.42 20.34 -3.33
C ASP A 85 -1.22 19.24 -2.63
N ARG A 86 -0.72 17.99 -2.63
CA ARG A 86 -1.39 16.86 -1.95
C ARG A 86 -1.38 16.96 -0.43
N LEU A 87 -0.31 17.51 0.15
CA LEU A 87 -0.12 17.54 1.60
C LEU A 87 -0.48 18.89 2.24
N GLY A 88 -0.74 19.93 1.43
CA GLY A 88 -0.98 21.28 1.92
C GLY A 88 0.25 21.89 2.62
N LEU A 89 1.45 21.48 2.22
CA LEU A 89 2.72 21.92 2.82
C LEU A 89 3.51 22.79 1.85
N GLY A 90 4.25 23.77 2.36
CA GLY A 90 5.10 24.60 1.49
C GLY A 90 6.21 23.77 0.81
N PRO A 91 6.62 24.10 -0.44
CA PRO A 91 7.67 23.37 -1.15
C PRO A 91 9.01 23.28 -0.39
N ARG A 92 9.32 24.28 0.43
CA ARG A 92 10.50 24.27 1.32
C ARG A 92 10.38 23.23 2.43
N GLN A 93 9.19 23.04 3.00
CA GLN A 93 8.95 22.01 4.01
C GLN A 93 9.08 20.61 3.39
N ILE A 94 8.50 20.39 2.20
CA ILE A 94 8.66 19.14 1.45
C ILE A 94 10.14 18.83 1.21
N GLN A 95 10.92 19.82 0.74
CA GLN A 95 12.35 19.64 0.54
C GLN A 95 13.10 19.29 1.83
N ARG A 96 12.76 19.95 2.95
CA ARG A 96 13.33 19.66 4.27
C ARG A 96 13.01 18.23 4.71
N TYR A 97 11.74 17.82 4.66
CA TYR A 97 11.33 16.48 5.08
C TYR A 97 11.95 15.37 4.22
N ILE A 98 12.08 15.60 2.91
CA ILE A 98 12.80 14.67 2.03
C ILE A 98 14.27 14.55 2.45
N ALA A 99 14.93 15.66 2.76
CA ALA A 99 16.32 15.64 3.21
C ALA A 99 16.48 14.93 4.58
N GLU A 100 15.53 15.12 5.51
CA GLU A 100 15.50 14.41 6.79
C GLU A 100 15.28 12.90 6.60
N LEU A 101 14.37 12.50 5.71
CA LEU A 101 14.14 11.10 5.34
C LEU A 101 15.37 10.46 4.68
N GLU A 102 16.14 11.25 3.93
CA GLU A 102 17.40 10.83 3.31
C GLU A 102 18.52 10.70 4.33
N ALA A 103 18.63 11.62 5.28
CA ALA A 103 19.54 11.51 6.42
C ALA A 103 19.22 10.31 7.31
N ALA A 104 17.94 9.95 7.44
CA ALA A 104 17.50 8.75 8.16
C ALA A 104 17.73 7.44 7.38
N GLY A 105 18.20 7.50 6.13
CA GLY A 105 18.43 6.32 5.29
C GLY A 105 17.16 5.64 4.78
N LEU A 106 15.98 6.27 4.94
CA LEU A 106 14.70 5.69 4.54
C LEU A 106 14.37 5.94 3.06
N VAL A 107 14.85 7.06 2.52
CA VAL A 107 14.61 7.48 1.14
C VAL A 107 15.93 7.93 0.53
N LYS A 108 16.20 7.60 -0.74
CA LYS A 108 17.34 8.15 -1.47
C LYS A 108 16.87 8.92 -2.69
N ARG A 109 17.35 10.15 -2.87
CA ARG A 109 17.02 10.99 -4.02
C ARG A 109 17.96 10.70 -5.18
N ILE A 110 17.39 10.48 -6.36
CA ILE A 110 18.11 10.27 -7.61
C ILE A 110 17.82 11.47 -8.51
N GLU A 111 18.83 12.30 -8.71
CA GLU A 111 18.71 13.47 -9.59
C GLU A 111 18.53 13.03 -11.03
N ARG A 112 17.57 13.66 -11.71
CA ARG A 112 17.33 13.46 -13.14
C ARG A 112 17.63 14.73 -13.90
N ARG A 113 18.42 14.59 -14.95
CA ARG A 113 18.76 15.68 -15.88
C ARG A 113 18.30 15.31 -17.27
N ALA A 114 17.63 16.24 -17.94
CA ALA A 114 17.29 16.07 -19.35
C ALA A 114 18.54 16.20 -20.22
N VAL A 115 18.51 15.61 -21.42
CA VAL A 115 19.57 15.68 -22.43
C VAL A 115 19.95 17.13 -22.75
N HIS A 116 18.98 18.05 -22.71
CA HIS A 116 19.18 19.50 -22.93
C HIS A 116 19.46 20.29 -21.62
N ARG A 117 20.04 19.66 -20.59
CA ARG A 117 20.33 20.25 -19.26
C ARG A 117 19.12 20.83 -18.49
N GLY A 118 17.89 20.52 -18.90
CA GLY A 118 16.69 20.83 -18.13
C GLY A 118 16.63 20.02 -16.83
N LYS A 119 16.21 20.66 -15.73
CA LYS A 119 15.97 19.96 -14.46
C LYS A 119 14.67 19.15 -14.58
N LEU A 120 14.75 17.83 -14.37
CA LEU A 120 13.58 16.98 -14.28
C LEU A 120 13.19 16.78 -12.81
N SER A 121 11.98 16.27 -12.58
CA SER A 121 11.60 15.81 -11.24
C SER A 121 12.53 14.66 -10.83
N ASN A 122 12.96 14.69 -9.57
CA ASN A 122 13.82 13.65 -9.03
C ASN A 122 13.07 12.33 -8.91
N GLU A 123 13.81 11.23 -9.02
CA GLU A 123 13.35 9.92 -8.60
C GLU A 123 13.66 9.71 -7.12
N TYR A 124 12.83 8.91 -6.46
CA TYR A 124 13.00 8.55 -5.06
C TYR A 124 13.08 7.03 -4.94
N ASP A 125 14.10 6.56 -4.23
CA ASP A 125 14.32 5.15 -3.95
C ASP A 125 13.91 4.85 -2.50
N LEU A 126 12.97 3.91 -2.33
CA LEU A 126 12.42 3.50 -1.05
C LEU A 126 13.00 2.16 -0.55
N SER A 127 14.06 1.64 -1.19
CA SER A 127 14.74 0.41 -0.74
C SER A 127 15.22 0.51 0.71
N GLY A 128 15.75 1.66 1.11
CA GLY A 128 16.18 1.90 2.50
C GLY A 128 15.06 1.71 3.52
N LEU A 129 13.85 2.22 3.23
CA LEU A 129 12.68 1.96 4.07
C LEU A 129 12.38 0.46 4.20
N VAL A 130 12.40 -0.28 3.08
CA VAL A 130 12.12 -1.72 3.07
C VAL A 130 13.14 -2.46 3.95
N ASP A 131 14.42 -2.10 3.87
CA ASP A 131 15.47 -2.72 4.65
C ASP A 131 15.33 -2.42 6.16
N HIS A 132 14.96 -1.19 6.52
CA HIS A 132 14.64 -0.85 7.90
C HIS A 132 13.43 -1.63 8.43
N LEU A 133 12.38 -1.79 7.63
CA LEU A 133 11.22 -2.58 8.01
C LEU A 133 11.58 -4.06 8.20
N LYS A 134 12.42 -4.64 7.34
CA LYS A 134 12.89 -6.02 7.49
C LYS A 134 13.68 -6.23 8.77
N LYS A 135 14.52 -5.27 9.17
CA LYS A 135 15.26 -5.33 10.43
C LYS A 135 14.35 -5.28 11.66
N LEU A 136 13.26 -4.52 11.60
CA LEU A 136 12.28 -4.41 12.69
C LEU A 136 11.23 -5.54 12.70
N ALA A 137 11.10 -6.30 11.61
CA ALA A 137 10.13 -7.38 11.49
C ALA A 137 10.18 -8.40 12.65
N PRO A 138 11.34 -9.00 13.00
CA PRO A 138 11.40 -10.01 14.06
C PRO A 138 10.94 -9.48 15.42
N GLU A 139 11.38 -8.27 15.80
CA GLU A 139 10.97 -7.66 17.07
C GLU A 139 9.46 -7.38 17.14
N ILE A 140 8.84 -7.04 16.01
CA ILE A 140 7.40 -6.79 15.93
C ILE A 140 6.63 -8.11 15.99
N GLU A 141 7.15 -9.18 15.39
CA GLU A 141 6.57 -10.52 15.46
C GLU A 141 6.56 -11.03 16.91
N GLU A 142 7.69 -10.98 17.61
CA GLU A 142 7.79 -11.35 19.03
C GLU A 142 6.81 -10.55 19.89
N ALA A 143 6.74 -9.23 19.70
CA ALA A 143 5.80 -8.37 20.44
C ALA A 143 4.33 -8.72 20.14
N ASN A 144 4.00 -9.11 18.90
CA ASN A 144 2.65 -9.53 18.53
C ASN A 144 2.30 -10.90 19.13
N GLU A 145 3.26 -11.82 19.20
CA GLU A 145 3.07 -13.14 19.82
C GLU A 145 2.82 -13.03 21.32
N LEU A 146 3.61 -12.23 22.04
CA LEU A 146 3.40 -11.97 23.46
C LEU A 146 2.01 -11.38 23.73
N LYS A 147 1.57 -10.42 22.91
CA LYS A 147 0.21 -9.87 23.00
C LYS A 147 -0.86 -10.93 22.77
N ARG A 148 -0.70 -11.79 21.76
CA ARG A 148 -1.64 -12.89 21.48
C ARG A 148 -1.71 -13.88 22.65
N GLN A 149 -0.57 -14.22 23.25
CA GLN A 149 -0.51 -15.12 24.40
C GLN A 149 -1.19 -14.50 25.64
N ALA A 150 -1.01 -13.21 25.88
CA ALA A 150 -1.68 -12.49 26.96
C ALA A 150 -3.21 -12.44 26.76
N THR A 151 -3.69 -12.14 25.55
CA THR A 151 -5.14 -12.15 25.25
C THR A 151 -5.76 -13.54 25.36
N ARG A 152 -5.02 -14.60 25.00
CA ARG A 152 -5.48 -15.99 25.16
C ARG A 152 -5.63 -16.40 26.63
N ARG A 153 -4.71 -15.95 27.49
CA ARG A 153 -4.76 -16.24 28.94
C ARG A 153 -5.88 -15.48 29.68
N GLY A 154 -6.32 -14.34 29.16
CA GLY A 154 -7.37 -13.51 29.77
C GLY A 154 -8.78 -13.67 29.17
N GLY A 155 -9.00 -14.60 28.24
CA GLY A 155 -10.30 -14.78 27.60
C GLY A 155 -11.29 -15.54 28.49
N LEU A 156 -12.39 -14.90 28.89
CA LEU A 156 -13.56 -15.63 29.42
C LEU A 156 -13.98 -16.69 28.39
N PRO A 157 -14.18 -17.96 28.80
CA PRO A 157 -14.72 -18.96 27.88
C PRO A 157 -16.07 -18.44 27.38
N LYS A 158 -16.25 -18.46 26.06
CA LYS A 158 -17.50 -18.16 25.40
C LYS A 158 -18.58 -18.99 26.10
N ARG A 159 -19.51 -18.34 26.82
CA ARG A 159 -20.69 -19.01 27.36
C ARG A 159 -21.34 -19.72 26.17
N GLN A 160 -21.29 -21.05 26.20
CA GLN A 160 -22.18 -21.83 25.37
C GLN A 160 -23.55 -21.56 25.93
N ASP A 161 -24.34 -20.75 25.22
CA ASP A 161 -25.77 -20.67 25.47
C ASP A 161 -26.34 -22.04 25.10
N GLY A 162 -26.33 -22.94 26.07
CA GLY A 162 -27.01 -24.22 26.04
C GLY A 162 -28.49 -24.00 26.31
N GLU A 163 -29.28 -24.33 25.30
CA GLU A 163 -30.64 -24.89 25.32
C GLU A 163 -31.70 -24.34 26.28
N GLY A 164 -32.82 -23.96 25.65
CA GLY A 164 -34.17 -23.92 26.23
C GLY A 164 -35.07 -23.19 25.22
N LYS A 165 -36.11 -23.77 24.64
CA LYS A 165 -36.90 -24.97 24.89
C LYS A 165 -37.78 -25.20 23.66
#